data_AF-A0A363TTN7-F1
#
_entry.id   AF-A0A363TTN7-F1
#
_cell.length_a   1.000
_cell.length_b   1.000
_cell.length_c   1.000
_cell.angle_alpha   90.00
_cell.angle_beta   90.00
_cell.angle_gamma   90.00
#
_symmetry.space_group_name_H-M   'P 1'
#
loop_
_entity.id
_entity.type
_entity.pdbx_description
1 polymer ?
#
loop_
_entity_poly.entity_id
_entity_poly.type
_entity_poly.pdbx_seq_one_letter_code
_entity_poly.pdbx_strand_id
1 'polypeptide(L)'
;GQPEVKLGILPGYGGMQRLPRLAGPGNAASMCANGEPVDGHEAVAIGLADEFCPSAVALPRAVRLAQEVLSGKIRLARRDWDAIAAAQAEDLRRLFASKEVEELLAAPEPDAGNAGDLRAARRNAAREALQALRYGYERGFGAGLANDARAFGKVTASPAGQEWVRRFLDKDPRQSSFLALLPPPEDP
;
A
#
# COMPACT_ATOMS: atom_id res chain seq x y z
N GLY A 1 6.66 -3.27 2.88
CA GLY A 1 5.52 -3.81 2.10
C GLY A 1 4.21 -3.54 2.83
N GLN A 2 3.08 -3.86 2.19
CA GLN A 2 1.73 -3.78 2.75
C GLN A 2 1.04 -5.15 2.60
N PRO A 3 1.22 -6.08 3.57
CA PRO A 3 0.81 -7.47 3.42
C PRO A 3 -0.70 -7.71 3.59
N GLU A 4 -1.51 -6.67 3.81
CA GLU A 4 -2.95 -6.76 4.11
C GLU A 4 -3.73 -7.57 3.08
N VAL A 5 -3.36 -7.49 1.81
CA VAL A 5 -3.98 -8.27 0.73
C VAL A 5 -3.92 -9.78 0.98
N LYS A 6 -2.90 -10.27 1.70
CA LYS A 6 -2.77 -11.69 2.07
C LYS A 6 -3.88 -12.15 3.02
N LEU A 7 -4.52 -11.21 3.73
CA LEU A 7 -5.66 -11.42 4.61
C LEU A 7 -6.99 -11.07 3.92
N GLY A 8 -7.01 -10.81 2.61
CA GLY A 8 -8.22 -10.44 1.88
C GLY A 8 -8.77 -9.06 2.25
N ILE A 9 -7.92 -8.18 2.80
CA ILE A 9 -8.27 -6.81 3.20
C ILE A 9 -7.26 -5.81 2.62
N LEU A 10 -7.55 -4.50 2.70
CA LEU A 10 -6.68 -3.42 2.23
C LEU A 10 -5.98 -2.69 3.40
N PRO A 11 -4.98 -1.83 3.15
CA PRO A 11 -4.39 -0.99 4.19
C PRO A 11 -5.39 0.02 4.78
N GLY A 12 -5.59 0.00 6.10
CA GLY A 12 -6.56 0.86 6.80
C GLY A 12 -5.98 2.11 7.47
N TYR A 13 -4.67 2.18 7.70
CA TYR A 13 -4.02 3.27 8.46
C TYR A 13 -3.41 4.36 7.58
N GLY A 14 -4.02 4.63 6.42
CA GLY A 14 -3.52 5.60 5.45
C GLY A 14 -2.41 5.07 4.55
N GLY A 15 -2.30 3.75 4.42
CA GLY A 15 -1.31 3.10 3.56
C GLY A 15 -1.46 3.53 2.11
N MET A 16 -2.70 3.59 1.61
CA MET A 16 -3.00 4.05 0.25
C MET A 16 -2.91 5.56 0.07
N GLN A 17 -2.60 6.29 1.15
CA GLN A 17 -2.42 7.74 1.09
C GLN A 17 -0.95 8.14 1.18
N ARG A 18 -0.19 7.59 2.12
CA ARG A 18 1.21 7.95 2.32
C ARG A 18 2.15 7.22 1.36
N LEU A 19 1.95 5.92 1.18
CA LEU A 19 2.84 5.10 0.35
C LEU A 19 2.95 5.62 -1.09
N PRO A 20 1.87 5.87 -1.85
CA PRO A 20 2.00 6.33 -3.24
C PRO A 20 2.61 7.73 -3.35
N ARG A 21 2.45 8.58 -2.33
CA ARG A 21 3.07 9.91 -2.27
C ARG A 21 4.56 9.85 -1.93
N LEU A 22 5.02 8.82 -1.21
CA LEU A 22 6.44 8.63 -0.88
C LEU A 22 7.17 7.83 -1.96
N ALA A 23 6.60 6.69 -2.34
CA ALA A 23 7.23 5.70 -3.21
C ALA A 23 6.80 5.80 -4.68
N GLY A 24 5.86 6.68 -5.01
CA GLY A 24 5.22 6.73 -6.33
C GLY A 24 4.02 5.76 -6.44
N PRO A 25 3.02 6.08 -7.30
CA PRO A 25 1.78 5.31 -7.38
C PRO A 25 1.97 3.87 -7.88
N GLY A 26 2.90 3.63 -8.81
CA GLY A 26 3.19 2.29 -9.35
C GLY A 26 3.77 1.34 -8.30
N ASN A 27 4.83 1.77 -7.60
CA ASN A 27 5.44 1.00 -6.50
C ASN A 27 4.41 0.70 -5.41
N ALA A 28 3.62 1.70 -5.01
CA ALA A 28 2.56 1.53 -4.02
C ALA A 28 1.49 0.52 -4.46
N ALA A 29 1.04 0.58 -5.70
CA ALA A 29 0.07 -0.35 -6.25
C ALA A 29 0.61 -1.79 -6.23
N SER A 30 1.83 -2.00 -6.69
CA SER A 30 2.46 -3.34 -6.70
C SER A 30 2.64 -3.90 -5.29
N MET A 31 3.19 -3.10 -4.36
CA MET A 31 3.39 -3.50 -2.96
C MET A 31 2.07 -3.88 -2.26
N CYS A 32 0.99 -3.14 -2.51
CA CYS A 32 -0.31 -3.39 -1.91
C CYS A 32 -1.08 -4.52 -2.58
N ALA A 33 -1.00 -4.67 -3.91
CA ALA A 33 -1.70 -5.73 -4.63
C ALA A 33 -1.03 -7.09 -4.44
N ASN A 34 0.30 -7.14 -4.31
CA ASN A 34 1.05 -8.38 -4.17
C ASN A 34 1.29 -8.75 -2.70
N GLY A 35 1.34 -7.76 -1.80
CA GLY A 35 1.59 -7.97 -0.38
C GLY A 35 3.02 -8.40 -0.05
N GLU A 36 3.96 -8.10 -0.94
CA GLU A 36 5.37 -8.45 -0.79
C GLU A 36 6.17 -7.32 -0.13
N PRO A 37 7.17 -7.66 0.69
CA PRO A 37 8.10 -6.69 1.25
C PRO A 37 9.03 -6.15 0.16
N VAL A 38 9.58 -4.96 0.44
CA VAL A 38 10.73 -4.39 -0.28
C VAL A 38 11.89 -4.40 0.70
N ASP A 39 13.12 -4.57 0.21
CA ASP A 39 14.29 -4.53 1.08
C ASP A 39 14.67 -3.09 1.46
N GLY A 40 15.66 -2.94 2.34
CA GLY A 40 16.06 -1.63 2.83
C GLY A 40 16.77 -0.75 1.80
N HIS A 41 17.48 -1.33 0.83
CA HIS A 41 18.11 -0.57 -0.26
C HIS A 41 17.05 -0.09 -1.25
N GLU A 42 16.14 -0.99 -1.65
CA GLU A 42 15.01 -0.68 -2.51
C GLU A 42 14.12 0.39 -1.88
N ALA A 43 13.82 0.29 -0.57
CA ALA A 43 13.04 1.29 0.14
C ALA A 43 13.65 2.70 0.06
N VAL A 44 14.98 2.83 0.07
CA VAL A 44 15.65 4.11 -0.12
C VAL A 44 15.58 4.55 -1.58
N ALA A 45 15.85 3.64 -2.52
CA ALA A 45 15.84 3.93 -3.95
C ALA A 45 14.48 4.47 -4.42
N ILE A 46 13.38 3.92 -3.91
CA ILE A 46 12.03 4.37 -4.26
C ILE A 46 11.55 5.57 -3.44
N GLY A 47 12.31 6.05 -2.45
CA GLY A 47 11.92 7.18 -1.60
C GLY A 47 10.98 6.85 -0.43
N LEU A 48 10.78 5.56 -0.13
CA LEU A 48 10.04 5.10 1.05
C LEU A 48 10.81 5.32 2.36
N ALA A 49 12.15 5.29 2.31
CA ALA A 49 13.05 5.56 3.42
C ALA A 49 14.13 6.58 3.03
N ASP A 50 14.65 7.33 4.01
CA ASP A 50 15.66 8.37 3.74
C ASP A 50 17.10 7.83 3.71
N GLU A 51 17.40 6.76 4.46
CA GLU A 51 18.76 6.22 4.60
C GLU A 51 18.72 4.72 4.95
N PHE A 52 19.64 3.95 4.37
CA PHE A 52 19.88 2.54 4.72
C PHE A 52 21.07 2.44 5.67
N CYS A 53 20.95 1.64 6.72
CA CYS A 53 21.99 1.44 7.73
C CYS A 53 22.07 -0.02 8.16
N PRO A 54 23.26 -0.53 8.54
CA PRO A 54 23.36 -1.79 9.28
C PRO A 54 22.52 -1.75 10.56
N SER A 55 21.87 -2.86 10.90
CA SER A 55 20.94 -2.94 12.04
C SER A 55 21.55 -2.47 13.37
N ALA A 56 22.83 -2.76 13.60
CA ALA A 56 23.55 -2.37 14.81
C ALA A 56 23.68 -0.85 14.99
N VAL A 57 23.55 -0.06 13.93
CA VAL A 57 23.75 1.41 13.96
C VAL A 57 22.51 2.22 13.59
N ALA A 58 21.42 1.58 13.17
CA ALA A 58 20.20 2.26 12.71
C ALA A 58 19.60 3.18 13.78
N LEU A 59 19.41 2.70 15.02
CA LEU A 59 18.87 3.52 16.11
C LEU A 59 19.83 4.66 16.51
N PRO A 60 21.14 4.42 16.77
CA PRO A 60 22.10 5.50 16.99
C PRO A 60 22.11 6.56 15.88
N ARG A 61 21.97 6.14 14.61
CA ARG A 61 21.91 7.05 13.47
C ARG A 61 20.63 7.90 13.49
N ALA A 62 19.47 7.30 13.74
CA ALA A 62 18.20 8.01 13.84
C ALA A 62 18.22 9.07 14.97
N VAL A 63 18.78 8.74 16.13
CA VAL A 63 18.93 9.69 17.25
C VAL A 63 19.84 10.86 16.86
N ARG A 64 20.97 10.59 16.19
CA ARG A 64 21.85 11.66 15.67
C ARG A 64 21.11 12.53 14.67
N LEU A 65 20.37 11.95 13.72
CA LEU A 65 19.60 12.71 12.74
C LEU A 65 18.60 13.65 13.44
N ALA A 66 17.89 13.18 14.46
CA ALA A 66 16.98 14.01 15.24
C ALA A 66 17.71 15.17 15.94
N GLN A 67 18.91 14.95 16.49
CA GLN A 67 19.74 16.00 17.10
C GLN A 67 20.21 17.04 16.05
N GLU A 68 20.56 16.59 14.85
CA GLU A 68 20.92 17.46 13.73
C GLU A 68 19.73 18.31 13.27
N VAL A 69 18.51 17.77 13.33
CA VAL A 69 17.28 18.54 13.05
C VAL A 69 16.99 19.56 14.15
N LEU A 70 17.07 19.15 15.42
CA LEU A 70 16.82 20.03 16.57
C LEU A 70 17.82 21.18 16.66
N SER A 71 19.09 20.94 16.31
CA SER A 71 20.13 21.98 16.26
C SER A 71 20.00 22.91 15.05
N GLY A 72 19.11 22.60 14.09
CA GLY A 72 18.97 23.35 12.84
C GLY A 72 20.04 23.07 11.80
N LYS A 73 20.93 22.09 12.04
CA LYS A 73 21.93 21.62 11.07
C LYS A 73 21.25 21.00 9.83
N ILE A 74 20.15 20.27 10.06
CA ILE A 74 19.28 19.74 9.00
C ILE A 74 17.91 20.41 9.13
N ARG A 75 17.38 20.90 8.01
CA ARG A 75 16.02 21.45 7.96
C ARG A 75 15.14 20.50 7.17
N LEU A 76 14.14 19.93 7.84
CA LEU A 76 13.13 19.10 7.19
C LEU A 76 11.99 19.98 6.69
N ALA A 77 11.67 19.88 5.41
CA ALA A 77 10.50 20.52 4.85
C ALA A 77 9.22 19.77 5.30
N ARG A 78 8.17 20.52 5.63
CA ARG A 78 6.85 19.93 5.80
C ARG A 78 6.40 19.37 4.45
N ARG A 79 5.96 18.11 4.44
CA ARG A 79 5.37 17.50 3.25
C ARG A 79 4.00 18.10 2.99
N ASP A 80 3.80 18.63 1.78
CA ASP A 80 2.49 18.92 1.23
C ASP A 80 2.03 17.70 0.42
N TRP A 81 1.17 16.89 1.05
CA TRP A 81 0.72 15.63 0.47
C TRP A 81 -0.12 15.81 -0.79
N ASP A 82 -0.84 16.92 -0.92
CA ASP A 82 -1.70 17.17 -2.07
C ASP A 82 -0.87 17.75 -3.23
N ALA A 83 0.11 18.60 -2.95
CA ALA A 83 1.08 19.03 -3.96
C ALA A 83 1.90 17.86 -4.52
N ILE A 84 2.33 16.92 -3.68
CA ILE A 84 3.01 15.69 -4.12
C ILE A 84 2.11 14.86 -5.03
N ALA A 85 0.84 14.66 -4.63
CA ALA A 85 -0.12 13.92 -5.45
C ALA A 85 -0.38 14.60 -6.81
N ALA A 86 -0.48 15.92 -6.83
CA ALA A 86 -0.64 16.70 -8.07
C ALA A 86 0.57 16.54 -9.01
N ALA A 87 1.79 16.54 -8.47
CA ALA A 87 3.01 16.32 -9.25
C ALA A 87 3.08 14.91 -9.87
N GLN A 88 2.43 13.92 -9.25
CA GLN A 88 2.38 12.52 -9.69
C GLN A 88 1.15 12.20 -10.55
N ALA A 89 0.37 13.19 -10.98
CA ALA A 89 -0.90 12.97 -11.66
C ALA A 89 -0.75 12.16 -12.96
N GLU A 90 0.35 12.34 -13.70
CA GLU A 90 0.59 11.59 -14.93
C GLU A 90 0.96 10.12 -14.67
N ASP A 91 1.75 9.86 -13.62
CA ASP A 91 2.07 8.48 -13.21
C ASP A 91 0.82 7.75 -12.74
N LEU A 92 -0.06 8.45 -12.03
CA LEU A 92 -1.37 7.91 -11.67
C LEU A 92 -2.21 7.59 -12.92
N ARG A 93 -2.31 8.50 -13.89
CA ARG A 93 -3.06 8.25 -15.13
C ARG A 93 -2.53 7.03 -15.87
N ARG A 94 -1.21 6.93 -16.03
CA ARG A 94 -0.55 5.78 -16.68
C ARG A 94 -0.85 4.47 -15.95
N LEU A 95 -0.75 4.47 -14.62
CA LEU A 95 -1.10 3.31 -13.80
C LEU A 95 -2.55 2.86 -14.04
N PHE A 96 -3.52 3.78 -13.98
CA PHE A 96 -4.94 3.44 -14.14
C PHE A 96 -5.36 3.17 -15.58
N ALA A 97 -4.51 3.48 -16.57
CA ALA A 97 -4.69 3.10 -17.96
C ALA A 97 -4.09 1.72 -18.29
N SER A 98 -3.37 1.08 -17.35
CA SER A 98 -2.79 -0.24 -17.60
C SER A 98 -3.87 -1.33 -17.58
N LYS A 99 -3.68 -2.33 -18.43
CA LYS A 99 -4.62 -3.46 -18.57
C LYS A 99 -4.72 -4.24 -17.26
N GLU A 100 -3.61 -4.41 -16.55
CA GLU A 100 -3.54 -5.16 -15.30
C GLU A 100 -4.37 -4.49 -14.20
N VAL A 101 -4.30 -3.14 -14.10
CA VAL A 101 -5.11 -2.38 -13.16
C VAL A 101 -6.58 -2.39 -13.57
N GLU A 102 -6.89 -2.25 -14.87
CA GLU A 102 -8.25 -2.37 -15.38
C GLU A 102 -8.90 -3.72 -15.01
N GLU A 103 -8.18 -4.83 -15.22
CA GLU A 103 -8.64 -6.17 -14.88
C GLU A 103 -8.85 -6.38 -13.37
N LEU A 104 -8.00 -5.78 -12.52
CA LEU A 104 -8.20 -5.81 -11.08
C LEU A 104 -9.39 -4.95 -10.64
N LEU A 105 -9.57 -3.78 -11.26
CA LEU A 105 -10.72 -2.92 -10.98
C LEU A 105 -12.05 -3.59 -11.35
N ALA A 106 -12.04 -4.48 -12.34
CA ALA A 106 -13.19 -5.29 -12.75
C ALA A 106 -13.42 -6.56 -11.90
N ALA A 107 -12.53 -6.88 -10.94
CA ALA A 107 -12.69 -8.06 -10.10
C ALA A 107 -14.01 -7.99 -9.29
N PRO A 108 -14.81 -9.07 -9.23
CA PRO A 108 -16.04 -9.08 -8.44
C PRO A 108 -15.76 -9.10 -6.93
N GLU A 109 -16.71 -8.59 -6.14
CA GLU A 109 -16.68 -8.75 -4.68
C GLU A 109 -17.06 -10.21 -4.34
N PRO A 110 -16.27 -10.95 -3.56
CA PRO A 110 -16.61 -12.31 -3.16
C PRO A 110 -17.84 -12.34 -2.26
N ASP A 111 -18.72 -13.30 -2.49
CA ASP A 111 -19.89 -13.58 -1.66
C ASP A 111 -19.60 -14.74 -0.68
N ALA A 112 -20.61 -15.18 0.05
CA ALA A 112 -20.47 -16.30 1.00
C ALA A 112 -20.11 -17.63 0.31
N GLY A 113 -20.46 -17.83 -0.96
CA GLY A 113 -20.19 -19.06 -1.71
C GLY A 113 -18.75 -19.19 -2.18
N ASN A 114 -18.04 -18.07 -2.36
CA ASN A 114 -16.63 -18.05 -2.79
C ASN A 114 -15.68 -17.30 -1.85
N ALA A 115 -16.12 -16.93 -0.63
CA ALA A 115 -15.31 -16.21 0.36
C ALA A 115 -13.96 -16.87 0.68
N GLY A 116 -13.90 -18.20 0.63
CA GLY A 116 -12.70 -18.99 0.91
C GLY A 116 -11.74 -19.14 -0.27
N ASP A 117 -12.06 -18.59 -1.45
CA ASP A 117 -11.19 -18.61 -2.62
C ASP A 117 -10.08 -17.56 -2.50
N LEU A 118 -8.83 -18.01 -2.63
CA LEU A 118 -7.65 -17.17 -2.44
C LEU A 118 -7.58 -16.07 -3.48
N ARG A 119 -7.80 -16.41 -4.75
CA ARG A 119 -7.63 -15.47 -5.85
C ARG A 119 -8.72 -14.41 -5.82
N ALA A 120 -9.97 -14.79 -5.53
CA ALA A 120 -11.09 -13.89 -5.40
C ALA A 120 -10.89 -12.89 -4.27
N ALA A 121 -10.54 -13.37 -3.06
CA ALA A 121 -10.32 -12.51 -1.90
C ALA A 121 -9.18 -11.50 -2.12
N ARG A 122 -8.04 -11.97 -2.64
CA ARG A 122 -6.89 -11.08 -2.89
C ARG A 122 -7.13 -10.08 -4.02
N ARG A 123 -7.79 -10.50 -5.13
CA ARG A 123 -8.16 -9.58 -6.21
C ARG A 123 -9.12 -8.49 -5.73
N ASN A 124 -10.09 -8.85 -4.89
CA ASN A 124 -11.00 -7.87 -4.29
C ASN A 124 -10.26 -6.90 -3.35
N ALA A 125 -9.39 -7.39 -2.49
CA ALA A 125 -8.58 -6.53 -1.63
C ALA A 125 -7.68 -5.57 -2.43
N ALA A 126 -7.04 -6.06 -3.49
CA ALA A 126 -6.24 -5.24 -4.40
C ALA A 126 -7.10 -4.18 -5.13
N ARG A 127 -8.29 -4.57 -5.62
CA ARG A 127 -9.27 -3.64 -6.21
C ARG A 127 -9.60 -2.49 -5.25
N GLU A 128 -9.94 -2.81 -4.01
CA GLU A 128 -10.33 -1.82 -2.99
C GLU A 128 -9.16 -0.91 -2.62
N ALA A 129 -7.93 -1.44 -2.54
CA ALA A 129 -6.72 -0.65 -2.33
C ALA A 129 -6.48 0.35 -3.48
N LEU A 130 -6.62 -0.08 -4.74
CA LEU A 130 -6.49 0.79 -5.92
C LEU A 130 -7.59 1.86 -5.95
N GLN A 131 -8.83 1.52 -5.61
CA GLN A 131 -9.91 2.51 -5.50
C GLN A 131 -9.62 3.54 -4.41
N ALA A 132 -9.10 3.11 -3.25
CA ALA A 132 -8.73 4.00 -2.15
C ALA A 132 -7.57 4.94 -2.53
N LEU A 133 -6.57 4.43 -3.27
CA LEU A 133 -5.49 5.23 -3.85
C LEU A 133 -6.07 6.33 -4.74
N ARG A 134 -6.85 5.96 -5.77
CA ARG A 134 -7.42 6.91 -6.73
C ARG A 134 -8.26 7.97 -6.01
N TYR A 135 -9.14 7.54 -5.11
CA TYR A 135 -9.98 8.43 -4.33
C TYR A 135 -9.16 9.49 -3.59
N GLY A 136 -8.06 9.08 -2.94
CA GLY A 136 -7.18 9.98 -2.22
C GLY A 136 -6.44 10.99 -3.09
N TYR A 137 -6.12 10.65 -4.33
CA TYR A 137 -5.54 11.57 -5.30
C TYR A 137 -6.57 12.56 -5.86
N GLU A 138 -7.81 12.10 -6.09
CA GLU A 138 -8.88 12.92 -6.66
C GLU A 138 -9.57 13.84 -5.63
N ARG A 139 -9.64 13.40 -4.36
CA ARG A 139 -10.38 14.09 -3.30
C ARG A 139 -9.48 14.74 -2.23
N GLY A 140 -8.18 14.56 -2.35
CA GLY A 140 -7.18 15.07 -1.41
C GLY A 140 -6.90 14.14 -0.23
N PHE A 141 -5.75 14.35 0.40
CA PHE A 141 -5.14 13.47 1.40
C PHE A 141 -6.05 13.21 2.61
N GLY A 142 -6.67 14.25 3.17
CA GLY A 142 -7.55 14.12 4.33
C GLY A 142 -8.80 13.27 4.04
N ALA A 143 -9.44 13.50 2.90
CA ALA A 143 -10.59 12.70 2.46
C ALA A 143 -10.16 11.26 2.15
N GLY A 144 -8.98 11.07 1.56
CA GLY A 144 -8.35 9.78 1.34
C GLY A 144 -8.20 8.97 2.64
N LEU A 145 -7.66 9.58 3.71
CA LEU A 145 -7.51 8.90 5.01
C LEU A 145 -8.86 8.44 5.59
N ALA A 146 -9.89 9.28 5.49
CA ALA A 146 -11.24 8.92 5.93
C ALA A 146 -11.84 7.79 5.08
N ASN A 147 -11.50 7.76 3.78
CA ASN A 147 -11.93 6.70 2.89
C ASN A 147 -11.23 5.37 3.17
N ASP A 148 -9.91 5.37 3.40
CA ASP A 148 -9.14 4.17 3.79
C ASP A 148 -9.79 3.50 5.01
N ALA A 149 -10.12 4.28 6.05
CA ALA A 149 -10.75 3.76 7.27
C ALA A 149 -12.15 3.14 7.00
N ARG A 150 -13.00 3.80 6.19
CA ARG A 150 -14.31 3.26 5.80
C ARG A 150 -14.19 1.98 4.98
N ALA A 151 -13.35 2.01 3.94
CA ALA A 151 -13.15 0.90 3.03
C ALA A 151 -12.58 -0.30 3.79
N PHE A 152 -11.61 -0.08 4.67
CA PHE A 152 -11.08 -1.09 5.57
C PHE A 152 -12.20 -1.75 6.38
N GLY A 153 -13.02 -0.95 7.08
CA GLY A 153 -14.15 -1.48 7.86
C GLY A 153 -15.12 -2.29 7.03
N LYS A 154 -15.50 -1.80 5.84
CA LYS A 154 -16.39 -2.52 4.90
C LYS A 154 -15.79 -3.86 4.47
N VAL A 155 -14.55 -3.86 3.99
CA VAL A 155 -13.91 -5.06 3.42
C VAL A 155 -13.60 -6.07 4.51
N THR A 156 -13.11 -5.64 5.67
CA THR A 156 -12.88 -6.54 6.81
C THR A 156 -14.19 -7.17 7.27
N ALA A 157 -15.31 -6.44 7.29
CA ALA A 157 -16.62 -6.97 7.67
C ALA A 157 -17.27 -7.87 6.59
N SER A 158 -16.73 -7.94 5.38
CA SER A 158 -17.24 -8.79 4.29
C SER A 158 -17.05 -10.29 4.59
N PRO A 159 -17.80 -11.19 3.92
CA PRO A 159 -17.60 -12.64 4.06
C PRO A 159 -16.15 -13.08 3.83
N ALA A 160 -15.51 -12.58 2.76
CA ALA A 160 -14.11 -12.87 2.47
C ALA A 160 -13.16 -12.28 3.52
N GLY A 161 -13.37 -11.02 3.93
CA GLY A 161 -12.54 -10.39 4.95
C GLY A 161 -12.54 -11.19 6.27
N GLN A 162 -13.72 -11.60 6.74
CA GLN A 162 -13.85 -12.43 7.94
C GLN A 162 -13.19 -13.80 7.78
N GLU A 163 -13.41 -14.48 6.65
CA GLU A 163 -12.84 -15.81 6.40
C GLU A 163 -11.30 -15.79 6.35
N TRP A 164 -10.71 -14.81 5.66
CA TRP A 164 -9.26 -14.73 5.51
C TRP A 164 -8.55 -14.21 6.76
N VAL A 165 -9.19 -13.34 7.54
CA VAL A 165 -8.70 -12.98 8.88
C VAL A 165 -8.74 -14.19 9.81
N ARG A 166 -9.83 -14.97 9.82
CA ARG A 166 -9.92 -16.21 10.61
C ARG A 166 -8.81 -17.19 10.22
N ARG A 167 -8.57 -17.40 8.93
CA ARG A 167 -7.47 -18.26 8.43
C ARG A 167 -6.10 -17.79 8.87
N PHE A 168 -5.86 -16.49 8.91
CA PHE A 168 -4.62 -15.94 9.44
C PHE A 168 -4.44 -16.29 10.93
N LEU A 169 -5.50 -16.14 11.74
CA LEU A 169 -5.48 -16.51 13.16
C LEU A 169 -5.25 -18.02 13.37
N ASP A 170 -5.84 -18.84 12.49
CA ASP A 170 -5.69 -20.29 12.49
C ASP A 170 -4.36 -20.77 11.88
N LYS A 171 -3.51 -19.84 11.41
CA LYS A 171 -2.22 -20.12 10.75
C LYS A 171 -2.36 -21.02 9.52
N ASP A 172 -3.42 -20.83 8.72
CA ASP A 172 -3.59 -21.52 7.45
C ASP A 172 -2.40 -21.19 6.51
N PRO A 173 -1.62 -22.19 6.06
CA PRO A 173 -0.43 -21.95 5.23
C PRO A 173 -0.74 -21.29 3.89
N ARG A 174 -1.99 -21.37 3.40
CA ARG A 174 -2.43 -20.69 2.18
C ARG A 174 -2.38 -19.16 2.30
N GLN A 175 -2.40 -18.62 3.52
CA GLN A 175 -2.23 -17.18 3.74
C GLN A 175 -0.85 -16.69 3.28
N SER A 176 0.18 -17.53 3.37
CA SER A 176 1.54 -17.23 2.91
C SER A 176 1.80 -17.58 1.45
N SER A 177 0.81 -18.10 0.72
CA SER A 177 0.98 -18.42 -0.70
C SER A 177 1.33 -17.16 -1.49
N PHE A 178 2.34 -17.25 -2.34
CA PHE A 178 2.70 -16.18 -3.26
C PHE A 178 1.62 -16.03 -4.36
N LEU A 179 1.22 -14.79 -4.64
CA LEU A 179 0.33 -14.47 -5.75
C LEU A 179 0.65 -13.06 -6.26
N ALA A 180 1.30 -12.97 -7.41
CA ALA A 180 1.47 -11.70 -8.11
C ALA A 180 0.17 -11.32 -8.84
N LEU A 181 -0.42 -10.19 -8.45
CA LEU A 181 -1.60 -9.58 -9.06
C LEU A 181 -1.25 -8.42 -9.99
N LEU A 182 -0.17 -7.70 -9.68
CA LEU A 182 0.41 -6.69 -10.55
C LEU A 182 1.87 -7.04 -10.84
N PRO A 183 2.40 -6.67 -12.02
CA PRO A 183 3.83 -6.80 -12.27
C PRO A 183 4.63 -5.97 -11.26
N PRO A 184 5.92 -6.27 -11.07
CA PRO A 184 6.81 -5.31 -10.43
C PRO A 184 6.79 -4.01 -11.25
N PRO A 185 6.93 -2.85 -10.59
CA PRO A 185 7.07 -1.57 -11.26
C PRO A 185 8.25 -1.62 -12.25
N GLU A 186 8.10 -0.98 -13.42
CA GLU A 186 9.22 -0.83 -14.35
C GLU A 186 10.32 0.01 -13.68
N ASP A 187 11.57 -0.45 -13.77
CA ASP A 187 12.74 0.28 -13.24
C ASP A 187 12.81 1.65 -13.95
N PRO A 188 13.02 2.76 -13.21
CA PRO A 188 13.11 4.10 -13.79
C PRO A 188 14.30 4.31 -14.74
#